data_AF-A0A310S867-F1
#
_entry.id   AF-A0A310S867-F1
#
_cell.length_a   1.000
_cell.length_b   1.000
_cell.length_c   1.000
_cell.angle_alpha   90.00
_cell.angle_beta   90.00
_cell.angle_gamma   90.00
#
_symmetry.space_group_name_H-M   'P 1'
#
loop_
_entity.id
_entity.type
_entity.pdbx_description
1 polymer ?
#
loop_
_entity_poly.entity_id
_entity_poly.type
_entity_poly.pdbx_seq_one_letter_code
_entity_poly.pdbx_strand_id
1 'polypeptide(L)'
;MKLNDSLFEKMYEKNIYCGSFYKLTKIEKPNEFDLNIILKLPVNYNYIQCRNDMWFAIPIQLYNNLDYIKFEKDIYWRISFSLQENEILRKYGNIKTVIRQMKKFRDIQGLKNIASYYIENLFLNKETDINMDKISRTLLLFKMLEELYYACERQEIKWFWNEKYNLLSKIGKSNLYNISQRLKNIINDIKNNFMDQFIIAKYICKLD
;
A
#
# COMPACT_ATOMS: atom_id res chain seq x y z
N MET A 1 -14.87 26.70 -2.50
CA MET A 1 -15.74 25.80 -1.72
C MET A 1 -16.17 26.44 -0.42
N LYS A 2 -15.28 26.71 0.55
CA LYS A 2 -15.66 27.36 1.83
C LYS A 2 -16.47 28.67 1.68
N LEU A 3 -16.03 29.56 0.79
CA LEU A 3 -16.71 30.86 0.58
C LEU A 3 -18.07 30.76 -0.12
N ASN A 4 -18.39 29.60 -0.71
CA ASN A 4 -19.56 29.43 -1.59
C ASN A 4 -20.55 28.39 -1.05
N ASP A 5 -20.21 27.67 0.02
CA ASP A 5 -21.03 26.60 0.60
C ASP A 5 -20.91 26.64 2.13
N SER A 6 -21.99 27.09 2.77
CA SER A 6 -22.05 27.29 4.22
C SER A 6 -22.08 25.98 5.01
N LEU A 7 -22.52 24.87 4.41
CA LEU A 7 -22.45 23.55 5.03
C LEU A 7 -21.00 23.06 5.02
N PHE A 8 -20.32 23.18 3.88
CA PHE A 8 -18.90 22.84 3.79
C PHE A 8 -18.05 23.68 4.74
N GLU A 9 -18.32 24.98 4.86
CA GLU A 9 -17.63 25.85 5.81
C GLU A 9 -17.78 25.36 7.26
N LYS A 10 -19.01 24.99 7.67
CA LYS A 10 -19.29 24.47 9.01
C LYS A 10 -18.66 23.10 9.29
N MET A 11 -18.53 22.26 8.27
CA MET A 11 -17.99 20.90 8.41
C MET A 11 -16.48 20.84 8.22
N TYR A 12 -15.87 21.83 7.57
CA TYR A 12 -14.45 21.85 7.30
C TYR A 12 -13.66 21.99 8.59
N GLU A 13 -12.70 21.09 8.80
CA GLU A 13 -11.76 21.17 9.91
C GLU A 13 -10.40 21.66 9.43
N LYS A 14 -9.75 20.89 8.54
CA LYS A 14 -8.40 21.20 8.06
C LYS A 14 -8.05 20.46 6.77
N ASN A 15 -6.99 20.94 6.13
CA ASN A 15 -6.29 20.24 5.07
C ASN A 15 -5.21 19.35 5.69
N ILE A 16 -5.07 18.13 5.20
CA ILE A 16 -3.96 17.24 5.53
C ILE A 16 -3.31 16.78 4.23
N TYR A 17 -1.99 16.89 4.18
CA TYR A 17 -1.26 16.32 3.06
C TYR A 17 -1.01 14.83 3.26
N CYS A 18 -1.22 14.05 2.21
CA CYS A 18 -1.20 12.60 2.26
C CYS A 18 -0.40 12.02 1.09
N GLY A 19 -0.30 10.69 1.06
CA GLY A 19 0.38 9.98 -0.01
C GLY A 19 1.81 9.59 0.32
N SER A 20 2.45 8.92 -0.66
CA SER A 20 3.74 8.26 -0.48
C SER A 20 4.87 9.22 -0.08
N PHE A 21 4.81 10.48 -0.49
CA PHE A 21 5.76 11.53 -0.13
C PHE A 21 5.74 11.80 1.39
N TYR A 22 4.58 12.15 1.95
CA TYR A 22 4.41 12.40 3.39
C TYR A 22 4.53 11.12 4.22
N LYS A 23 4.29 9.95 3.62
CA LYS A 23 4.60 8.65 4.23
C LYS A 23 6.09 8.33 4.26
N LEU A 24 6.98 9.13 3.65
CA LEU A 24 8.42 8.87 3.48
C LEU A 24 8.73 7.57 2.72
N THR A 25 7.85 7.19 1.78
CA THR A 25 8.00 5.99 0.94
C THR A 25 8.11 6.29 -0.56
N LYS A 26 8.09 7.58 -0.96
CA LYS A 26 8.41 8.02 -2.33
C LYS A 26 9.94 8.10 -2.50
N ILE A 27 10.42 7.75 -3.69
CA ILE A 27 11.84 7.79 -4.07
C ILE A 27 12.13 9.02 -4.92
N GLU A 28 11.28 9.24 -5.90
CA GLU A 28 11.38 10.36 -6.82
C GLU A 28 10.86 11.65 -6.17
N LYS A 29 11.29 12.79 -6.71
CA LYS A 29 10.73 14.08 -6.32
C LYS A 29 9.22 14.06 -6.56
N PRO A 30 8.41 14.60 -5.63
CA PRO A 30 6.97 14.68 -5.84
C PRO A 30 6.70 15.60 -7.04
N ASN A 31 6.01 15.06 -8.04
CA ASN A 31 5.42 15.79 -9.16
C ASN A 31 3.93 16.10 -8.93
N GLU A 32 3.35 15.53 -7.87
CA GLU A 32 1.98 15.69 -7.43
C GLU A 32 1.91 15.56 -5.90
N PHE A 33 0.88 16.16 -5.28
CA PHE A 33 0.61 16.06 -3.85
C PHE A 33 -0.84 15.64 -3.63
N ASP A 34 -1.05 14.58 -2.85
CA ASP A 34 -2.41 14.20 -2.44
C ASP A 34 -2.86 15.14 -1.30
N LEU A 35 -3.96 15.84 -1.50
CA LEU A 35 -4.60 16.68 -0.50
C LEU A 35 -5.86 15.99 0.02
N ASN A 36 -5.90 15.68 1.31
CA ASN A 36 -7.11 15.26 1.99
C ASN A 36 -7.75 16.45 2.68
N ILE A 37 -9.03 16.66 2.41
CA ILE A 37 -9.87 17.61 3.14
C ILE A 37 -10.56 16.84 4.26
N ILE A 38 -10.37 17.27 5.50
CA ILE A 38 -11.03 16.66 6.66
C ILE A 38 -12.33 17.40 6.93
N LEU A 39 -13.43 16.64 6.89
CA LEU A 39 -14.76 17.09 7.23
C LEU A 39 -15.22 16.38 8.51
N LYS A 40 -15.77 17.12 9.47
CA LYS A 40 -16.47 16.57 10.62
C LYS A 40 -17.94 16.36 10.27
N LEU A 41 -18.35 15.10 10.15
CA LEU A 41 -19.73 14.75 9.81
C LEU A 41 -20.63 14.82 11.05
N PRO A 42 -21.89 15.29 10.92
CA PRO A 42 -22.84 15.33 12.03
C PRO A 42 -23.45 13.93 12.28
N VAL A 43 -22.62 12.93 12.54
CA VAL A 43 -23.05 11.54 12.81
C VAL A 43 -22.73 11.14 14.23
N ASN A 44 -23.44 10.13 14.75
CA ASN A 44 -23.11 9.55 16.05
C ASN A 44 -21.91 8.61 15.93
N TYR A 45 -20.74 9.11 16.34
CA TYR A 45 -19.46 8.41 16.28
C TYR A 45 -19.39 7.18 17.19
N ASN A 46 -20.27 7.03 18.19
CA ASN A 46 -20.28 5.88 19.10
C ASN A 46 -20.61 4.56 18.38
N TYR A 47 -21.21 4.62 17.20
CA TYR A 47 -21.48 3.44 16.37
C TYR A 47 -20.29 3.01 15.50
N ILE A 48 -19.19 3.77 15.49
CA ILE A 48 -18.04 3.50 14.63
C ILE A 48 -16.90 2.93 15.47
N GLN A 49 -16.78 1.60 15.44
CA GLN A 49 -15.70 0.90 16.13
C GLN A 49 -14.41 0.98 15.31
N CYS A 50 -13.42 1.67 15.83
CA CYS A 50 -12.07 1.75 15.27
C CYS A 50 -11.04 1.38 16.34
N ARG A 51 -9.94 0.75 15.93
CA ARG A 51 -8.87 0.31 16.85
C ARG A 51 -8.10 1.50 17.47
N ASN A 52 -8.26 2.70 16.93
CA ASN A 52 -7.56 3.90 17.37
C ASN A 52 -8.51 5.10 17.30
N ASP A 53 -8.24 6.14 18.11
CA ASP A 53 -9.12 7.31 18.27
C ASP A 53 -9.24 8.15 16.98
N MET A 54 -8.27 8.02 16.08
CA MET A 54 -8.19 8.80 14.84
C MET A 54 -8.35 7.91 13.60
N TRP A 55 -9.45 8.08 12.87
CA TRP A 55 -9.73 7.43 11.58
C TRP A 55 -10.34 8.42 10.60
N PHE A 56 -10.32 8.08 9.31
CA PHE A 56 -10.89 8.91 8.26
C PHE A 56 -11.83 8.10 7.37
N ALA A 57 -12.78 8.78 6.73
CA ALA A 57 -13.55 8.23 5.63
C ALA A 57 -13.33 9.08 4.36
N ILE A 58 -13.25 8.41 3.22
CA ILE A 58 -13.02 9.03 1.91
C ILE A 58 -14.31 8.87 1.10
N PRO A 59 -14.86 9.95 0.51
CA PRO A 59 -16.03 9.85 -0.34
C PRO A 59 -15.67 9.10 -1.62
N ILE A 60 -16.53 8.18 -2.03
CA ILE A 60 -16.40 7.37 -3.24
C ILE A 60 -17.72 7.40 -3.98
N GLN A 61 -17.64 7.64 -5.28
CA GLN A 61 -18.75 7.41 -6.20
C GLN A 61 -18.70 5.94 -6.63
N LEU A 62 -19.76 5.20 -6.36
CA LEU A 62 -19.91 3.86 -6.92
C LEU A 62 -20.47 4.00 -8.33
N TYR A 63 -19.64 3.70 -9.33
CA TYR A 63 -20.14 3.51 -10.69
C TYR A 63 -20.73 2.09 -10.75
N ASN A 64 -22.05 1.99 -10.72
CA ASN A 64 -22.71 0.75 -11.08
C ASN A 64 -22.44 0.52 -12.58
N ASN A 65 -21.54 -0.41 -12.90
CA ASN A 65 -21.32 -0.88 -14.28
C ASN A 65 -22.47 -1.79 -14.78
N LEU A 66 -23.56 -1.88 -14.02
CA LEU A 66 -24.81 -2.50 -14.39
C LEU A 66 -25.89 -1.42 -14.26
N ASP A 67 -26.53 -1.15 -15.39
CA ASP A 67 -27.75 -0.38 -15.56
C ASP A 67 -27.62 1.13 -15.85
N TYR A 68 -27.99 1.42 -17.10
CA TYR A 68 -28.40 2.70 -17.71
C TYR A 68 -29.63 3.33 -17.03
N ILE A 69 -29.74 3.25 -15.70
CA ILE A 69 -30.78 3.92 -14.94
C ILE A 69 -30.09 4.99 -14.11
N LYS A 70 -30.48 6.24 -14.36
CA LYS A 70 -30.13 7.43 -13.57
C LYS A 70 -30.53 7.21 -12.11
N PHE A 71 -29.72 6.51 -11.34
CA PHE A 71 -29.75 6.67 -9.90
C PHE A 71 -29.01 7.97 -9.56
N GLU A 72 -29.57 8.72 -8.61
CA GLU A 72 -28.87 9.82 -7.97
C GLU A 72 -27.46 9.36 -7.61
N LYS A 73 -26.47 10.24 -7.82
CA LYS A 73 -25.06 9.93 -7.53
C LYS A 73 -24.89 9.78 -6.02
N ASP A 74 -25.21 8.59 -5.50
CA ASP A 74 -25.05 8.30 -4.08
C ASP A 74 -23.55 8.34 -3.75
N ILE A 75 -23.21 9.25 -2.84
CA ILE A 75 -21.85 9.38 -2.32
C ILE A 75 -21.72 8.40 -1.16
N TYR A 76 -20.93 7.35 -1.39
CA TYR A 76 -20.56 6.41 -0.34
C TYR A 76 -19.28 6.85 0.34
N TRP A 77 -19.05 6.34 1.54
CA TRP A 77 -17.86 6.65 2.32
C TRP A 77 -17.08 5.37 2.58
N ARG A 78 -15.81 5.33 2.16
CA ARG A 78 -14.90 4.23 2.46
C ARG A 78 -13.99 4.60 3.61
N ILE A 79 -13.93 3.75 4.62
CA ILE A 79 -12.99 3.91 5.74
C ILE A 79 -11.54 3.85 5.22
N SER A 80 -10.69 4.74 5.73
CA SER A 80 -9.25 4.78 5.45
C SER A 80 -8.47 4.58 6.74
N PHE A 81 -7.65 3.54 6.78
CA PHE A 81 -6.79 3.20 7.92
C PHE A 81 -5.34 3.66 7.72
N SER A 82 -5.12 4.68 6.88
CA SER A 82 -3.78 5.07 6.46
C SER A 82 -2.88 5.59 7.60
N LEU A 83 -3.46 6.13 8.68
CA LEU A 83 -2.70 6.51 9.88
C LEU A 83 -2.28 5.29 10.69
N GLN A 84 -3.22 4.37 10.92
CA GLN A 84 -2.99 3.14 11.65
C GLN A 84 -1.93 2.28 10.97
N GLU A 85 -2.03 2.11 9.64
CA GLU A 85 -1.01 1.43 8.83
C GLU A 85 0.37 2.09 9.00
N ASN A 86 0.41 3.43 8.99
CA ASN A 86 1.65 4.17 9.20
C ASN A 86 2.22 3.97 10.61
N GLU A 87 1.39 3.96 11.64
CA GLU A 87 1.82 3.74 13.03
C GLU A 87 2.38 2.34 13.21
N ILE A 88 1.66 1.32 12.72
CA ILE A 88 2.10 -0.07 12.71
C ILE A 88 3.48 -0.19 12.06
N LEU A 89 3.64 0.34 10.84
CA LEU A 89 4.90 0.24 10.10
C LEU A 89 6.03 1.11 10.69
N ARG A 90 5.71 2.15 11.48
CA ARG A 90 6.71 3.00 12.16
C ARG A 90 7.28 2.34 13.41
N LYS A 91 6.58 1.41 14.06
CA LYS A 91 7.08 0.71 15.25
C LYS A 91 8.44 0.05 15.03
N TYR A 92 8.72 -0.35 13.80
CA TYR A 92 9.90 -1.12 13.43
C TYR A 92 11.00 -0.28 12.76
N GLY A 93 11.16 0.97 13.17
CA GLY A 93 12.23 1.85 12.70
C GLY A 93 12.25 2.02 11.17
N ASN A 94 13.35 1.60 10.53
CA ASN A 94 13.65 1.88 9.13
C ASN A 94 12.89 1.01 8.09
N ILE A 95 11.81 0.30 8.47
CA ILE A 95 10.96 -0.48 7.54
C ILE A 95 10.55 0.33 6.32
N LYS A 96 10.21 1.61 6.51
CA LYS A 96 9.79 2.48 5.41
C LYS A 96 10.83 2.59 4.30
N THR A 97 12.12 2.49 4.64
CA THR A 97 13.21 2.45 3.67
C THR A 97 13.16 1.17 2.84
N VAL A 98 12.87 0.02 3.47
CA VAL A 98 12.76 -1.28 2.78
C VAL A 98 11.49 -1.36 1.93
N ILE A 99 10.35 -0.86 2.43
CA ILE A 99 9.12 -0.68 1.63
C ILE A 99 9.42 0.14 0.38
N ARG A 100 10.18 1.23 0.54
CA ARG A 100 10.59 2.08 -0.56
C ARG A 100 11.46 1.32 -1.57
N GLN A 101 12.42 0.52 -1.12
CA GLN A 101 13.21 -0.35 -2.01
C GLN A 101 12.36 -1.39 -2.73
N MET A 102 11.38 -2.01 -2.06
CA MET A 102 10.43 -2.94 -2.67
C MET A 102 9.54 -2.27 -3.73
N LYS A 103 9.10 -1.04 -3.49
CA LYS A 103 8.37 -0.24 -4.50
C LYS A 103 9.26 0.05 -5.71
N LYS A 104 10.54 0.41 -5.49
CA LYS A 104 11.50 0.62 -6.59
C LYS A 104 11.73 -0.64 -7.40
N PHE A 105 11.95 -1.77 -6.72
CA PHE A 105 12.09 -3.08 -7.34
C PHE A 105 10.89 -3.38 -8.23
N ARG A 106 9.67 -3.23 -7.70
CA ARG A 106 8.43 -3.41 -8.47
C ARG A 106 8.44 -2.56 -9.73
N ASP A 107 8.78 -1.28 -9.63
CA ASP A 107 8.76 -0.34 -10.76
C ASP A 107 9.79 -0.72 -11.83
N ILE A 108 11.01 -1.09 -11.42
CA ILE A 108 12.09 -1.50 -12.33
C ILE A 108 11.77 -2.83 -13.01
N GLN A 109 11.19 -3.77 -12.29
CA GLN A 109 10.75 -5.04 -12.84
C GLN A 109 9.43 -4.89 -13.64
N GLY A 110 8.84 -3.70 -13.77
CA GLY A 110 7.61 -3.50 -14.54
C GLY A 110 6.38 -4.20 -13.93
N LEU A 111 6.36 -4.44 -12.62
CA LEU A 111 5.27 -5.08 -11.86
C LEU A 111 4.12 -4.10 -11.55
N LYS A 112 3.73 -3.25 -12.51
CA LYS A 112 2.77 -2.15 -12.30
C LYS A 112 1.36 -2.61 -11.93
N ASN A 113 1.00 -3.85 -12.26
CA ASN A 113 -0.25 -4.48 -11.84
C ASN A 113 -0.31 -4.78 -10.33
N ILE A 114 0.84 -4.79 -9.63
CA ILE A 114 0.91 -4.90 -8.18
C ILE A 114 0.93 -3.48 -7.60
N ALA A 115 -0.20 -3.01 -7.08
CA ALA A 115 -0.30 -1.65 -6.54
C ALA A 115 0.66 -1.43 -5.36
N SER A 116 1.06 -0.17 -5.11
CA SER A 116 1.94 0.15 -3.97
C SER A 116 1.32 -0.24 -2.64
N TYR A 117 -0.01 -0.19 -2.58
CA TYR A 117 -0.79 -0.63 -1.43
C TYR A 117 -0.68 -2.15 -1.18
N TYR A 118 -0.50 -2.95 -2.23
CA TYR A 118 -0.33 -4.41 -2.08
C TYR A 118 1.03 -4.72 -1.47
N ILE A 119 2.07 -3.96 -1.85
CA ILE A 119 3.39 -4.02 -1.20
C ILE A 119 3.27 -3.63 0.27
N GLU A 120 2.56 -2.55 0.62
CA GLU A 120 2.35 -2.17 2.04
C GLU A 120 1.64 -3.29 2.84
N ASN A 121 0.61 -3.92 2.26
CA ASN A 121 -0.08 -5.05 2.90
C ASN A 121 0.81 -6.28 3.12
N LEU A 122 1.76 -6.53 2.22
CA LEU A 122 2.73 -7.61 2.40
C LEU A 122 3.56 -7.42 3.68
N PHE A 123 3.97 -6.18 3.99
CA PHE A 123 4.70 -5.86 5.23
C PHE A 123 3.77 -5.91 6.44
N LEU A 124 2.56 -5.36 6.33
CA LEU A 124 1.58 -5.38 7.43
C LEU A 124 1.24 -6.81 7.86
N ASN A 125 1.02 -7.72 6.92
CA ASN A 125 0.74 -9.13 7.19
C ASN A 125 1.91 -9.88 7.83
N LYS A 126 3.10 -9.27 7.89
CA LYS A 126 4.32 -9.86 8.46
C LYS A 126 4.77 -9.16 9.74
N GLU A 127 3.98 -8.19 10.24
CA GLU A 127 4.24 -7.44 11.48
C GLU A 127 4.62 -8.35 12.65
N THR A 128 3.92 -9.47 12.80
CA THR A 128 4.07 -10.42 13.93
C THR A 128 5.05 -11.55 13.65
N ASP A 129 5.28 -11.89 12.39
CA ASP A 129 5.99 -13.11 12.00
C ASP A 129 7.50 -12.88 11.85
N ILE A 130 7.87 -11.69 11.37
CA ILE A 130 9.26 -11.31 11.14
C ILE A 130 9.64 -10.36 12.27
N ASN A 131 10.69 -10.69 13.03
CA ASN A 131 11.35 -9.73 13.91
C ASN A 131 12.06 -8.65 13.06
N MET A 132 11.27 -7.77 12.42
CA MET A 132 11.71 -6.83 11.39
C MET A 132 12.71 -5.79 11.93
N ASP A 133 12.69 -5.57 13.24
CA ASP A 133 13.60 -4.72 14.01
C ASP A 133 14.95 -5.39 14.34
N LYS A 134 15.01 -6.72 14.37
CA LYS A 134 16.20 -7.49 14.78
C LYS A 134 17.10 -7.94 13.63
N ILE A 135 16.65 -7.79 12.38
CA ILE A 135 17.40 -8.25 11.21
C ILE A 135 17.95 -7.07 10.39
N SER A 136 19.02 -7.34 9.62
CA SER A 136 19.59 -6.32 8.75
C SER A 136 18.61 -5.90 7.65
N ARG A 137 18.73 -4.66 7.15
CA ARG A 137 17.87 -4.13 6.08
C ARG A 137 17.94 -4.97 4.80
N THR A 138 19.12 -5.45 4.46
CA THR A 138 19.35 -6.31 3.30
C THR A 138 18.64 -7.64 3.47
N LEU A 139 18.72 -8.25 4.66
CA LEU A 139 18.02 -9.49 4.96
C LEU A 139 16.50 -9.30 4.97
N LEU A 140 16.01 -8.20 5.55
CA LEU A 140 14.57 -7.87 5.53
C LEU A 140 14.09 -7.68 4.09
N LEU A 141 14.81 -6.92 3.27
CA LEU A 141 14.48 -6.73 1.85
C LEU A 141 14.41 -8.07 1.13
N PHE A 142 15.40 -8.94 1.33
CA PHE A 142 15.43 -10.26 0.73
C PHE A 142 14.26 -11.14 1.16
N LYS A 143 13.95 -11.19 2.47
CA LYS A 143 12.76 -11.90 2.98
C LYS A 143 11.47 -11.37 2.38
N MET A 144 11.33 -10.06 2.20
CA MET A 144 10.13 -9.47 1.59
C MET A 144 10.03 -9.73 0.08
N LEU A 145 11.16 -9.95 -0.62
CA LEU A 145 11.15 -10.48 -1.99
C LEU A 145 10.63 -11.92 -2.03
N GLU A 146 11.07 -12.76 -1.10
CA GLU A 146 10.56 -14.13 -0.96
C GLU A 146 9.06 -14.15 -0.64
N GLU A 147 8.59 -13.29 0.27
CA GLU A 147 7.16 -13.15 0.58
C GLU A 147 6.35 -12.70 -0.64
N LEU A 148 6.88 -11.77 -1.46
CA LEU A 148 6.21 -11.36 -2.70
C LEU A 148 6.14 -12.51 -3.71
N TYR A 149 7.20 -13.31 -3.81
CA TYR A 149 7.22 -14.53 -4.62
C TYR A 149 6.14 -15.51 -4.17
N TYR A 150 6.10 -15.86 -2.88
CA TYR A 150 5.12 -16.80 -2.34
C TYR A 150 3.69 -16.28 -2.48
N ALA A 151 3.47 -14.98 -2.30
CA ALA A 151 2.18 -14.35 -2.52
C ALA A 151 1.70 -14.48 -3.98
N CYS A 152 2.60 -14.29 -4.95
CA CYS A 152 2.27 -14.47 -6.37
C CYS A 152 2.05 -15.94 -6.73
N GLU A 153 2.85 -16.86 -6.15
CA GLU A 153 2.70 -18.31 -6.34
C GLU A 153 1.35 -18.81 -5.81
N ARG A 154 0.99 -18.41 -4.59
CA ARG A 154 -0.29 -18.72 -3.94
C ARG A 154 -1.47 -17.90 -4.50
N GLN A 155 -1.16 -16.89 -5.32
CA GLN A 155 -2.12 -15.94 -5.89
C GLN A 155 -2.91 -15.18 -4.81
N GLU A 156 -2.29 -14.92 -3.66
CA GLU A 156 -2.95 -14.31 -2.51
C GLU A 156 -2.07 -13.28 -1.81
N ILE A 157 -2.63 -12.08 -1.62
CA ILE A 157 -2.25 -11.17 -0.54
C ILE A 157 -3.54 -10.83 0.20
N LYS A 158 -3.70 -11.37 1.40
CA LYS A 158 -4.81 -11.01 2.29
C LYS A 158 -4.76 -9.52 2.60
N TRP A 159 -5.92 -8.87 2.59
CA TRP A 159 -6.01 -7.50 3.08
C TRP A 159 -5.87 -7.50 4.60
N PHE A 160 -4.92 -6.73 5.12
CA PHE A 160 -4.54 -6.74 6.54
C PHE A 160 -5.71 -6.50 7.50
N TRP A 161 -6.65 -5.64 7.10
CA TRP A 161 -7.81 -5.28 7.92
C TRP A 161 -8.96 -6.28 7.83
N ASN A 162 -9.01 -7.10 6.77
CA ASN A 162 -10.01 -8.15 6.61
C ASN A 162 -9.52 -9.25 5.66
N GLU A 163 -9.12 -10.36 6.25
CA GLU A 163 -8.51 -11.50 5.56
C GLU A 163 -9.42 -12.17 4.52
N LYS A 164 -10.74 -11.89 4.52
CA LYS A 164 -11.66 -12.41 3.50
C LYS A 164 -11.38 -11.83 2.11
N TYR A 165 -10.67 -10.71 2.02
CA TYR A 165 -10.38 -10.03 0.76
C TYR A 165 -8.95 -10.30 0.30
N ASN A 166 -8.83 -10.79 -0.93
CA ASN A 166 -7.55 -10.99 -1.60
C ASN A 166 -7.26 -9.82 -2.55
N LEU A 167 -6.15 -9.11 -2.30
CA LEU A 167 -5.71 -7.98 -3.11
C LEU A 167 -5.26 -8.37 -4.53
N LEU A 168 -4.83 -9.61 -4.75
CA LEU A 168 -4.41 -10.11 -6.05
C LEU A 168 -5.58 -10.64 -6.91
N SER A 169 -6.80 -10.64 -6.38
CA SER A 169 -7.99 -11.22 -7.04
C SER A 169 -8.29 -10.65 -8.44
N LYS A 170 -7.91 -9.41 -8.72
CA LYS A 170 -8.11 -8.74 -10.01
C LYS A 170 -7.00 -9.04 -11.03
N ILE A 171 -5.90 -9.66 -10.62
CA ILE A 171 -4.78 -9.99 -11.50
C ILE A 171 -5.00 -11.41 -12.05
N GLY A 172 -4.95 -11.57 -13.37
CA GLY A 172 -5.15 -12.87 -14.01
C GLY A 172 -4.13 -13.91 -13.57
N LYS A 173 -4.57 -15.16 -13.38
CA LYS A 173 -3.74 -16.28 -12.86
C LYS A 173 -2.45 -16.50 -13.66
N SER A 174 -2.53 -16.47 -14.99
CA SER A 174 -1.37 -16.61 -15.88
C SER A 174 -0.35 -15.47 -15.67
N ASN A 175 -0.83 -14.25 -15.46
CA ASN A 175 0.04 -13.11 -15.17
C ASN A 175 0.75 -13.28 -13.81
N LEU A 176 0.02 -13.70 -12.77
CA LEU A 176 0.61 -14.01 -11.46
C LEU A 176 1.65 -15.13 -11.53
N TYR A 177 1.39 -16.17 -12.31
CA TYR A 177 2.34 -17.25 -12.55
C TYR A 177 3.62 -16.74 -13.25
N ASN A 178 3.49 -15.94 -14.29
CA ASN A 178 4.65 -15.37 -14.98
C ASN A 178 5.48 -14.47 -14.04
N ILE A 179 4.80 -13.69 -13.20
CA ILE A 179 5.44 -12.89 -12.17
C ILE A 179 6.17 -13.78 -11.16
N SER A 180 5.55 -14.86 -10.67
CA SER A 180 6.17 -15.74 -9.69
C SER A 180 7.41 -16.44 -10.26
N GLN A 181 7.39 -16.90 -11.51
CA GLN A 181 8.57 -17.48 -12.16
C GLN A 181 9.71 -16.47 -12.30
N ARG A 182 9.40 -15.23 -12.66
CA ARG A 182 10.41 -14.17 -12.74
C ARG A 182 11.01 -13.86 -11.37
N LEU A 183 10.17 -13.74 -10.33
CA LEU A 183 10.64 -13.52 -8.96
C LEU A 183 11.52 -14.68 -8.48
N LYS A 184 11.13 -15.93 -8.78
CA LYS A 184 11.92 -17.12 -8.46
C LYS A 184 13.31 -17.07 -9.08
N ASN A 185 13.41 -16.69 -10.35
CA ASN A 185 14.70 -16.58 -11.03
C ASN A 185 15.59 -15.49 -10.40
N ILE A 186 15.02 -14.33 -10.04
CA ILE A 186 15.74 -13.25 -9.35
C ILE A 186 16.23 -13.71 -7.97
N ILE A 187 15.37 -14.37 -7.19
CA ILE A 187 15.72 -14.88 -5.86
C ILE A 187 16.83 -15.92 -5.96
N ASN A 188 16.76 -16.82 -6.95
CA ASN A 188 17.80 -17.82 -7.18
C ASN A 188 19.13 -17.17 -7.59
N ASP A 189 19.12 -16.13 -8.44
CA ASP A 189 20.33 -15.39 -8.79
C ASP A 189 20.98 -14.75 -7.55
N ILE A 190 20.17 -14.13 -6.68
CA ILE A 190 20.66 -13.54 -5.43
C ILE A 190 21.25 -14.61 -4.51
N LYS A 191 20.58 -15.78 -4.36
CA LYS A 191 21.07 -16.89 -3.52
C LYS A 191 22.36 -17.48 -4.05
N ASN A 192 22.49 -17.64 -5.36
CA ASN A 192 23.68 -18.24 -5.98
C ASN A 192 24.87 -17.29 -6.00
N ASN A 193 24.64 -15.98 -6.01
CA ASN A 193 25.68 -14.95 -6.08
C ASN A 193 25.73 -14.09 -4.80
N PHE A 194 25.45 -14.66 -3.63
CA PHE A 194 25.35 -13.92 -2.36
C PHE A 194 26.65 -13.22 -1.92
N MET A 195 27.80 -13.62 -2.49
CA MET A 195 29.11 -13.00 -2.26
C MET A 195 29.26 -11.66 -3.00
N ASP A 196 28.47 -11.41 -4.05
CA ASP A 196 28.42 -10.12 -4.72
C ASP A 196 27.65 -9.11 -3.86
N GLN A 197 28.37 -8.14 -3.30
CA GLN A 197 27.83 -7.08 -2.44
C GLN A 197 26.72 -6.26 -3.10
N PHE A 198 26.67 -6.19 -4.44
CA PHE A 198 25.72 -5.40 -5.21
C PHE A 198 24.65 -6.24 -5.92
N ILE A 199 24.56 -7.54 -5.63
CA ILE A 199 23.65 -8.46 -6.33
C ILE A 199 22.18 -8.02 -6.26
N ILE A 200 21.74 -7.47 -5.13
CA ILE A 200 20.37 -6.95 -4.98
C ILE A 200 20.22 -5.62 -5.73
N ALA A 201 21.26 -4.78 -5.75
CA ALA A 201 21.23 -3.48 -6.43
C ALA A 201 21.01 -3.64 -7.94
N LYS A 202 21.54 -4.71 -8.56
CA LYS A 202 21.28 -5.11 -9.95
C LYS A 202 19.79 -5.13 -10.32
N TYR A 203 18.92 -5.44 -9.36
CA TYR A 203 17.47 -5.58 -9.58
C TYR A 203 16.65 -4.37 -9.12
N ILE A 204 17.28 -3.42 -8.43
CA ILE A 204 16.64 -2.25 -7.77
C ILE A 204 17.22 -0.92 -8.28
N CYS A 205 18.29 -0.96 -9.06
CA CYS A 205 18.83 0.19 -9.78
C CYS A 205 18.78 -0.13 -11.28
N LYS A 206 18.43 0.87 -12.10
CA LYS A 206 18.81 0.83 -13.50
C LYS A 206 20.32 1.06 -13.51
N LEU A 207 21.07 0.08 -14.01
CA LEU A 207 22.46 0.29 -14.40
C LEU A 207 22.35 0.95 -15.79
N ASP A 208 22.48 2.26 -15.82
CA ASP A 208 22.73 3.00 -17.06
C ASP A 208 24.22 2.84 -17.43
#